data_AF-A0A847VL81-F1
#
_entry.id   AF-A0A847VL81-F1
#
_cell.length_a   1.000
_cell.length_b   1.000
_cell.length_c   1.000
_cell.angle_alpha   90.00
_cell.angle_beta   90.00
_cell.angle_gamma   90.00
#
_symmetry.space_group_name_H-M   'P 1'
#
loop_
_entity.id
_entity.type
_entity.pdbx_description
1 polymer ?
#
loop_
_entity_poly.entity_id
_entity_poly.type
_entity_poly.pdbx_seq_one_letter_code
_entity_poly.pdbx_strand_id
1 'polypeptide(L)' 'MMDFNSTSSLSGQITALVDAGMRQARARQSERQYLGASRLGVACERALQFEYAKAPIDHGRDIPGRMLRIFERGHVMED' A
#
# COMPACT_ATOMS: atom_id res chain seq x y z
N MET A 1 13.09 -32.80 3.41
CA MET A 1 11.84 -32.07 3.75
C MET A 1 11.94 -30.71 3.08
N MET A 2 11.12 -30.41 2.08
CA MET A 2 11.12 -29.05 1.50
C MET A 2 10.44 -28.10 2.49
N ASP A 3 11.10 -27.00 2.82
CA ASP A 3 10.51 -25.90 3.58
C ASP A 3 9.63 -25.08 2.62
N PHE A 4 8.31 -25.16 2.80
CA PHE A 4 7.33 -24.37 2.04
C PHE A 4 7.10 -22.99 2.65
N ASN A 5 7.85 -22.61 3.69
CA ASN A 5 7.81 -21.27 4.21
C ASN A 5 8.56 -20.32 3.27
N SER A 6 7.81 -19.75 2.33
CA SER A 6 8.34 -18.78 1.37
C SER A 6 9.02 -17.59 2.06
N THR A 7 8.65 -17.25 3.30
CA THR A 7 9.31 -16.19 4.08
C THR A 7 10.67 -16.60 4.64
N SER A 8 10.94 -17.90 4.84
CA SER A 8 12.26 -18.41 5.27
C SER A 8 13.29 -18.37 4.14
N SER A 9 12.84 -18.37 2.88
CA SER A 9 13.72 -18.28 1.73
C SER A 9 14.44 -16.94 1.66
N LEU A 10 15.65 -16.89 1.07
CA LEU A 10 16.37 -15.64 0.85
C LEU A 10 15.51 -14.60 0.10
N SER A 11 14.79 -15.03 -0.94
CA SER A 11 13.89 -14.17 -1.71
C SER A 11 12.74 -13.62 -0.85
N GLY A 12 12.17 -14.44 0.03
CA GLY A 12 11.15 -14.02 0.98
C GLY A 12 11.65 -13.00 2.00
N GLN A 13 12.83 -13.24 2.56
CA GLN A 13 13.47 -12.30 3.50
C GLN A 13 13.77 -10.95 2.83
N ILE A 14 14.33 -10.97 1.62
CA ILE A 14 14.56 -9.74 0.83
C ILE A 14 13.23 -9.03 0.56
N THR A 15 12.20 -9.76 0.15
CA THR A 15 10.86 -9.18 -0.12
C THR A 15 10.28 -8.51 1.12
N ALA A 16 10.42 -9.12 2.30
CA ALA A 16 9.95 -8.55 3.56
C ALA A 16 10.69 -7.24 3.91
N LEU A 17 12.00 -7.18 3.68
CA LEU A 17 12.79 -5.96 3.87
C LEU A 17 12.36 -4.85 2.90
N VAL A 18 12.14 -5.18 1.62
CA VAL A 18 11.64 -4.21 0.64
C VAL A 18 10.26 -3.70 1.03
N ASP A 19 9.33 -4.59 1.38
CA ASP A 19 7.97 -4.22 1.80
C ASP A 19 7.98 -3.32 3.05
N ALA A 20 8.90 -3.56 4.00
CA ALA A 20 9.10 -2.67 5.16
C ALA A 20 9.63 -1.29 4.73
N GLY A 21 10.62 -1.24 3.84
CA GLY A 21 11.15 0.01 3.29
C GLY A 21 10.08 0.83 2.54
N MET A 22 9.26 0.17 1.74
CA MET A 22 8.14 0.80 1.01
C MET A 22 7.12 1.43 1.97
N ARG A 23 6.75 0.73 3.06
CA ARG A 23 5.85 1.29 4.08
C ARG A 23 6.45 2.50 4.77
N GLN A 24 7.74 2.45 5.11
CA GLN A 24 8.43 3.58 5.75
C GLN A 24 8.52 4.79 4.81
N ALA A 25 8.82 4.56 3.52
CA ALA A 25 8.84 5.60 2.51
C ALA A 25 7.45 6.26 2.35
N ARG A 26 6.39 5.44 2.27
CA ARG A 26 5.01 5.92 2.19
C ARG A 26 4.61 6.76 3.41
N ALA A 27 4.99 6.35 4.62
CA ALA A 27 4.70 7.08 5.85
C ALA A 27 5.38 8.47 5.93
N ARG A 28 6.44 8.70 5.13
CA ARG A 28 7.12 10.01 5.03
C ARG A 28 6.52 10.91 3.96
N GLN A 29 5.69 10.38 3.05
CA GLN A 29 5.06 11.20 2.01
C GLN A 29 3.99 12.10 2.63
N SER A 30 3.88 13.32 2.10
CA SER A 30 2.78 14.19 2.50
C SER A 30 1.44 13.58 2.08
N GLU A 31 0.51 13.57 3.02
CA GLU A 31 -0.82 13.05 2.76
C GLU A 31 -1.58 13.98 1.80
N ARG A 32 -2.31 13.39 0.86
CA ARG A 32 -3.13 14.16 -0.08
C ARG A 32 -4.30 14.81 0.67
N GLN A 33 -4.64 16.03 0.26
CA GLN A 33 -5.75 16.82 0.83
C GLN A 33 -7.02 16.69 -0.02
N TYR A 34 -7.06 15.74 -0.95
CA TYR A 34 -8.12 15.55 -1.93
C TYR A 34 -8.30 14.06 -2.24
N LEU A 35 -9.49 13.69 -2.74
CA LEU A 35 -9.79 12.34 -3.19
C LEU A 35 -9.11 12.03 -4.53
N GLY A 36 -8.50 10.87 -4.66
CA GLY A 36 -7.88 10.44 -5.91
C GLY A 36 -8.90 10.26 -7.05
N ALA A 37 -8.46 10.43 -8.30
CA ALA A 37 -9.33 10.26 -9.47
C ALA A 37 -9.95 8.85 -9.58
N SER A 38 -9.31 7.83 -8.99
CA SER A 38 -9.85 6.47 -8.88
C SER A 38 -11.15 6.37 -8.07
N ARG A 39 -11.55 7.44 -7.38
CA ARG A 39 -12.80 7.51 -6.60
C ARG A 39 -14.02 7.95 -7.42
N LEU A 40 -13.83 8.35 -8.67
CA LEU A 40 -14.94 8.67 -9.57
C LEU A 40 -15.82 7.43 -9.79
N GLY A 41 -17.13 7.59 -9.57
CA GLY A 41 -18.11 6.49 -9.72
C GLY A 41 -18.22 5.55 -8.52
N VAL A 42 -17.51 5.79 -7.42
CA VAL A 42 -17.70 5.01 -6.18
C VAL A 42 -19.09 5.30 -5.61
N ALA A 43 -19.93 4.26 -5.50
CA ALA A 43 -21.31 4.40 -5.04
C ALA A 43 -21.45 4.74 -3.55
N CYS A 44 -20.45 4.42 -2.72
CA CYS A 44 -20.52 4.63 -1.27
C CYS A 44 -19.90 5.99 -0.88
N GLU A 45 -20.74 7.01 -0.76
CA GLU A 45 -20.29 8.36 -0.36
C GLU A 45 -19.66 8.38 1.04
N ARG A 46 -20.17 7.57 1.97
CA ARG A 46 -19.61 7.47 3.32
C ARG A 46 -18.18 6.94 3.33
N ALA A 47 -17.83 6.03 2.42
CA ALA A 47 -16.45 5.57 2.27
C ALA A 47 -15.54 6.71 1.79
N LEU A 48 -16.04 7.56 0.90
CA LEU A 48 -15.31 8.75 0.43
C LEU A 48 -15.11 9.77 1.55
N GLN A 49 -16.11 9.95 2.42
CA GLN A 49 -15.99 10.84 3.58
C GLN A 49 -14.90 10.38 4.55
N PHE A 50 -14.80 9.07 4.83
CA PHE A 50 -13.73 8.55 5.69
C PHE A 50 -12.34 8.79 5.11
N GLU A 51 -12.18 8.63 3.79
CA GLU A 51 -10.92 8.92 3.11
C GLU A 51 -10.59 10.41 3.11
N TYR A 52 -11.57 11.26 2.79
CA TYR A 52 -11.38 12.71 2.77
C TYR A 52 -11.05 13.27 4.17
N ALA A 53 -11.76 12.78 5.19
CA ALA A 53 -11.56 13.17 6.59
C ALA A 53 -10.34 12.51 7.24
N LYS A 54 -9.64 11.62 6.52
CA LYS A 54 -8.45 10.91 7.00
C LYS A 54 -8.74 10.14 8.29
N ALA A 55 -9.89 9.47 8.31
CA ALA A 55 -10.29 8.65 9.42
C ALA A 55 -9.22 7.57 9.68
N PRO A 56 -8.95 7.22 10.96
CA PRO A 56 -7.99 6.17 11.29
C PRO A 56 -8.32 4.88 10.55
N ILE A 57 -7.29 4.22 10.03
CA ILE A 57 -7.43 2.93 9.37
C ILE A 57 -7.77 1.88 10.44
N ASP A 58 -8.72 1.01 10.12
CA ASP A 58 -9.04 -0.14 10.97
C ASP A 58 -7.81 -1.01 11.22
N HIS A 59 -7.68 -1.56 12.42
CA HIS A 59 -6.56 -2.41 12.79
C HIS A 59 -6.34 -3.55 11.78
N GLY A 60 -5.12 -3.67 11.27
CA GLY A 60 -4.73 -4.70 10.30
C GLY A 60 -5.21 -4.45 8.87
N ARG A 61 -5.79 -3.28 8.58
CA ARG A 61 -6.22 -2.87 7.23
C ARG A 61 -5.25 -1.92 6.54
N ASP A 62 -4.01 -1.85 7.01
CA ASP A 62 -2.92 -1.11 6.38
C ASP A 62 -2.65 -1.58 4.95
N ILE A 63 -2.11 -0.68 4.12
CA ILE A 63 -1.72 -1.02 2.75
C ILE A 63 -0.53 -1.99 2.79
N PRO A 64 -0.65 -3.20 2.23
CA PRO A 64 0.44 -4.17 2.24
C PRO A 64 1.58 -3.71 1.32
N GLY A 65 2.82 -4.03 1.69
CA GLY A 65 4.01 -3.62 0.92
C GLY A 65 3.99 -4.07 -0.53
N ARG A 66 3.47 -5.28 -0.81
CA ARG A 66 3.22 -5.76 -2.17
C ARG A 66 2.39 -4.78 -3.02
N MET A 67 1.33 -4.19 -2.47
CA MET A 67 0.50 -3.23 -3.22
C MET A 67 1.30 -1.96 -3.53
N LEU A 68 2.07 -1.46 -2.56
CA LEU A 68 2.95 -0.30 -2.77
C LEU A 68 3.97 -0.56 -3.89
N ARG A 69 4.55 -1.75 -3.98
CA ARG A 69 5.46 -2.12 -5.07
C ARG A 69 4.80 -2.14 -6.44
N ILE A 70 3.55 -2.60 -6.53
CA ILE A 70 2.80 -2.63 -7.80
C ILE A 70 2.58 -1.20 -8.32
N PHE A 71 2.13 -0.29 -7.45
CA PHE A 71 1.93 1.11 -7.82
C PHE A 71 3.23 1.80 -8.20
N GLU A 72 4.29 1.64 -7.40
CA GLU A 72 5.59 2.25 -7.69
C GLU A 72 6.16 1.75 -9.03
N ARG A 73 6.02 0.45 -9.31
CA ARG A 73 6.44 -0.10 -10.62
C ARG A 73 5.66 0.52 -11.77
N GLY A 74 4.36 0.78 -11.58
CA GLY A 74 3.53 1.50 -12.55
C GLY A 74 4.07 2.89 -12.85
N HIS A 75 4.30 3.70 -11.81
CA HIS A 75 4.85 5.05 -11.95
C HIS A 75 6.17 5.08 -12.73
N VAL A 76 7.12 4.20 -12.39
CA VAL A 76 8.42 4.11 -13.08
C VAL A 76 8.29 3.70 -14.57
N MET A 77 7.21 3.06 -14.98
CA MET A 77 6.96 2.71 -16.39
C MET A 77 6.19 3.78 -17.17
N GLU A 78 5.52 4.67 -16.46
CA GLU A 78 4.74 5.76 -17.04
C GLU A 78 5.56 7.05 -17.22
N ASP A 79 6.65 7.19 -16.46
CA ASP A 79 7.72 8.18 -16.70
C ASP A 79 8.50 7.90 -18.00
#